data_AF-A0A958G4E4-F1
#
_entry.id   AF-A0A958G4E4-F1
#
_cell.length_a   1.000
_cell.length_b   1.000
_cell.length_c   1.000
_cell.angle_alpha   90.00
_cell.angle_beta   90.00
_cell.angle_gamma   90.00
#
_symmetry.space_group_name_H-M   'P 1'
#
loop_
_entity.id
_entity.type
_entity.pdbx_description
1 polymer ?
#
loop_
_entity_poly.entity_id
_entity_poly.type
_entity_poly.pdbx_seq_one_letter_code
_entity_poly.pdbx_strand_id
1 'polypeptide(L)'
;GVNTETYRYYIDFAAKLGIEYVILDEGWYELGDLLDVVPEMDLEALTAYGREKQVGIILWVVWKTLDDQLEAALDQFVKWGVAGIKVDFMQRDDQEMVNFYWKIAAEAAKRKMLVDFH
;
A
#
# COMPACT_ATOMS: atom_id res chain seq x y z
N GLY A 1 -13.76 -10.86 -3.93
CA GLY A 1 -12.38 -11.40 -3.90
C GLY A 1 -11.44 -10.23 -3.96
N VAL A 2 -10.23 -10.41 -4.49
CA VAL A 2 -9.32 -9.29 -4.74
C VAL A 2 -9.71 -8.64 -6.07
N ASN A 3 -10.60 -7.65 -6.02
CA ASN A 3 -11.08 -6.93 -7.20
C ASN A 3 -11.66 -5.56 -6.83
N THR A 4 -11.80 -4.68 -7.82
CA THR A 4 -12.28 -3.31 -7.65
C THR A 4 -13.65 -3.22 -6.97
N GLU A 5 -14.63 -4.04 -7.36
CA GLU A 5 -15.98 -3.97 -6.78
C GLU A 5 -15.99 -4.31 -5.28
N THR A 6 -15.22 -5.32 -4.88
CA THR A 6 -15.10 -5.71 -3.47
C THR A 6 -14.49 -4.58 -2.65
N TYR A 7 -13.43 -3.94 -3.14
CA TYR A 7 -12.80 -2.84 -2.41
C TYR A 7 -13.66 -1.57 -2.38
N ARG A 8 -14.45 -1.28 -3.42
CA ARG A 8 -15.44 -0.19 -3.37
C ARG A 8 -16.47 -0.41 -2.27
N TYR A 9 -16.94 -1.65 -2.08
CA TYR A 9 -17.84 -1.99 -0.97
C TYR A 9 -17.21 -1.70 0.40
N TYR A 10 -15.94 -2.07 0.61
CA TYR A 10 -15.24 -1.78 1.87
C TYR A 10 -15.00 -0.27 2.07
N ILE A 11 -14.70 0.47 1.01
CA ILE A 11 -14.60 1.94 1.06
C ILE A 11 -15.95 2.55 1.49
N ASP A 12 -17.06 2.09 0.91
CA ASP A 12 -18.39 2.59 1.30
C ASP A 12 -18.75 2.25 2.75
N PHE A 13 -18.40 1.04 3.20
CA PHE A 13 -18.56 0.64 4.59
C PHE A 13 -17.73 1.52 5.54
N ALA A 14 -16.46 1.73 5.23
CA ALA A 14 -15.55 2.56 6.01
C ALA A 14 -16.06 4.01 6.10
N ALA A 15 -16.44 4.59 4.96
CA ALA A 15 -16.98 5.94 4.89
C ALA A 15 -18.26 6.12 5.71
N LYS A 16 -19.17 5.13 5.67
CA LYS A 16 -20.42 5.16 6.46
C LYS A 16 -20.16 5.16 7.97
N LEU A 17 -19.07 4.54 8.41
CA LEU A 17 -18.71 4.41 9.82
C LEU A 17 -17.68 5.43 10.29
N GLY A 18 -17.15 6.27 9.39
CA GLY A 18 -16.08 7.21 9.69
C GLY A 18 -14.73 6.54 9.94
N ILE A 19 -14.50 5.36 9.35
CA ILE A 19 -13.21 4.67 9.39
C ILE A 19 -12.31 5.27 8.31
N GLU A 20 -11.10 5.65 8.68
CA GLU A 20 -10.23 6.50 7.86
C GLU A 20 -9.51 5.74 6.75
N TYR A 21 -9.34 4.42 6.87
CA TYR A 21 -8.52 3.64 5.93
C TYR A 21 -9.12 2.28 5.56
N VAL A 22 -8.80 1.84 4.34
CA VAL A 22 -8.97 0.46 3.89
C VAL A 22 -7.61 -0.06 3.41
N ILE A 23 -7.23 -1.25 3.87
CA ILE A 23 -6.02 -1.95 3.42
C ILE A 23 -6.38 -2.83 2.23
N LEU A 24 -5.61 -2.71 1.14
CA LEU A 24 -5.52 -3.72 0.11
C LEU A 24 -4.40 -4.68 0.53
N ASP A 25 -4.80 -5.77 1.16
CA ASP A 25 -3.86 -6.78 1.67
C ASP A 25 -3.36 -7.67 0.51
N GLU A 26 -2.67 -8.77 0.81
CA GLU A 26 -2.07 -9.66 -0.18
C GLU A 26 -3.01 -9.98 -1.39
N GLY A 27 -2.45 -9.86 -2.60
CA GLY A 27 -3.09 -10.28 -3.87
C GLY A 27 -3.41 -9.17 -4.87
N TRP A 28 -3.14 -7.89 -4.58
CA TRP A 28 -3.45 -6.78 -5.50
C TRP A 28 -2.44 -6.59 -6.64
N TYR A 29 -1.29 -7.27 -6.59
CA TYR A 29 -0.24 -7.25 -7.61
C TYR A 29 0.34 -8.65 -7.82
N GLU A 30 0.97 -8.87 -8.97
CA GLU A 30 1.71 -10.09 -9.26
C GLU A 30 2.99 -10.13 -8.43
N LEU A 31 3.15 -11.17 -7.59
CA LEU A 31 4.28 -11.25 -6.65
C LEU A 31 5.62 -11.17 -7.39
N GLY A 32 6.41 -10.15 -7.04
CA GLY A 32 7.72 -9.87 -7.64
C GLY A 32 7.78 -8.54 -8.38
N ASP A 33 6.64 -7.91 -8.68
CA ASP A 33 6.60 -6.57 -9.27
C ASP A 33 5.45 -5.73 -8.71
N LEU A 34 5.77 -4.75 -7.85
CA LEU A 34 4.78 -3.85 -7.23
C LEU A 34 4.06 -2.93 -8.24
N LEU A 35 4.55 -2.88 -9.47
CA LEU A 35 3.98 -2.08 -10.54
C LEU A 35 3.09 -2.90 -11.48
N ASP A 36 3.05 -4.24 -11.33
CA ASP A 36 2.21 -5.15 -12.10
C ASP A 36 0.93 -5.49 -11.32
N VAL A 37 -0.03 -4.55 -11.38
CA VAL A 37 -1.33 -4.66 -10.71
C VAL A 37 -2.17 -5.75 -11.38
N VAL A 38 -2.84 -6.60 -10.58
CA VAL A 38 -3.71 -7.64 -11.12
C VAL A 38 -4.86 -7.05 -11.95
N PRO A 39 -5.26 -7.67 -13.07
CA PRO A 39 -6.20 -7.08 -14.02
C PRO A 39 -7.61 -6.82 -13.45
N GLU A 40 -7.99 -7.49 -12.37
CA GLU A 40 -9.25 -7.28 -11.67
C GLU A 40 -9.28 -6.01 -10.78
N MET A 41 -8.15 -5.31 -10.67
CA MET A 41 -7.98 -4.14 -9.83
C MET A 41 -7.59 -2.89 -10.62
N ASP A 42 -8.17 -1.76 -10.24
CA ASP A 42 -7.83 -0.44 -10.75
C ASP A 42 -7.49 0.46 -9.56
N LEU A 43 -6.19 0.62 -9.28
CA LEU A 43 -5.73 1.40 -8.13
C LEU A 43 -6.01 2.88 -8.27
N GLU A 44 -5.95 3.43 -9.49
CA GLU A 44 -6.22 4.85 -9.70
C GLU A 44 -7.71 5.15 -9.46
N ALA A 45 -8.61 4.29 -9.95
CA ALA A 45 -10.04 4.41 -9.68
C ALA A 45 -10.37 4.20 -8.19
N LEU A 46 -9.75 3.21 -7.53
CA LEU A 46 -10.01 2.92 -6.11
C LEU A 46 -9.53 4.03 -5.18
N THR A 47 -8.32 4.54 -5.39
CA THR A 47 -7.77 5.66 -4.61
C THR A 47 -8.55 6.96 -4.85
N ALA A 48 -8.96 7.23 -6.09
CA ALA A 48 -9.84 8.36 -6.40
C ALA A 48 -11.19 8.23 -5.68
N TYR A 49 -11.82 7.04 -5.73
CA TYR A 49 -13.09 6.77 -5.05
C TYR A 49 -12.96 6.88 -3.53
N GLY A 50 -11.88 6.34 -2.95
CA GLY A 50 -11.57 6.47 -1.53
C GLY A 50 -11.47 7.93 -1.11
N ARG A 51 -10.74 8.75 -1.87
CA ARG A 51 -10.59 10.19 -1.61
C ARG A 51 -11.93 10.94 -1.64
N GLU A 52 -12.82 10.65 -2.59
CA GLU A 52 -14.18 11.23 -2.63
C GLU A 52 -14.98 10.88 -1.37
N LYS A 53 -14.71 9.72 -0.78
CA LYS A 53 -15.36 9.19 0.41
C LYS A 53 -14.61 9.50 1.72
N GLN A 54 -13.51 10.24 1.65
CA GLN A 54 -12.61 10.53 2.78
C GLN A 54 -12.01 9.28 3.44
N VAL A 55 -11.77 8.23 2.64
CA VAL A 55 -11.13 6.98 3.05
C VAL A 55 -9.81 6.82 2.30
N GLY A 56 -8.70 6.75 3.03
CA GLY A 56 -7.38 6.49 2.48
C GLY A 56 -7.16 5.02 2.15
N ILE A 57 -6.34 4.74 1.14
CA ILE A 57 -5.92 3.39 0.80
C ILE A 57 -4.50 3.12 1.32
N ILE A 58 -4.32 1.96 1.95
CA ILE A 58 -3.02 1.44 2.39
C ILE A 58 -2.72 0.18 1.57
N LEU A 59 -1.53 0.08 0.98
CA LEU A 59 -1.15 -1.07 0.18
C LEU A 59 -0.23 -2.01 0.96
N TRP A 60 -0.57 -3.29 1.02
CA TRP A 60 0.33 -4.32 1.53
C TRP A 60 1.42 -4.65 0.51
N VAL A 61 2.67 -4.87 0.97
CA VAL A 61 3.83 -5.17 0.11
C VAL A 61 4.79 -6.16 0.77
N VAL A 62 5.43 -7.02 -0.04
CA VAL A 62 6.54 -7.86 0.42
C VAL A 62 7.79 -7.00 0.56
N TRP A 63 8.49 -7.11 1.70
CA TRP A 63 9.67 -6.27 1.99
C TRP A 63 10.74 -6.35 0.91
N LYS A 64 11.01 -7.55 0.38
CA LYS A 64 12.10 -7.75 -0.59
C LYS A 64 11.79 -7.08 -1.92
N THR A 65 10.56 -7.22 -2.41
CA THR A 65 10.11 -6.55 -3.63
C THR A 65 10.11 -5.04 -3.45
N LEU A 66 9.65 -4.55 -2.29
CA LEU A 66 9.73 -3.14 -1.94
C LEU A 66 11.18 -2.65 -1.90
N ASP A 67 12.10 -3.43 -1.33
CA ASP A 67 13.52 -3.07 -1.25
C ASP A 67 14.15 -2.92 -2.65
N ASP A 68 13.82 -3.84 -3.57
CA ASP A 68 14.33 -3.84 -4.94
C ASP A 68 13.75 -2.71 -5.80
N GLN A 69 12.52 -2.28 -5.51
CA GLN A 69 11.78 -1.31 -6.33
C GLN A 69 11.48 0.02 -5.61
N LEU A 70 12.14 0.28 -4.47
CA LEU A 70 11.72 1.26 -3.46
C LEU A 70 11.26 2.61 -4.01
N GLU A 71 12.14 3.32 -4.72
CA GLU A 71 11.82 4.66 -5.21
C GLU A 71 10.73 4.62 -6.28
N ALA A 72 10.82 3.71 -7.23
CA ALA A 72 9.84 3.58 -8.31
C ALA A 72 8.45 3.23 -7.78
N ALA A 73 8.36 2.29 -6.84
CA ALA A 73 7.12 1.88 -6.21
C ALA A 73 6.50 3.03 -5.40
N LEU A 74 7.26 3.65 -4.49
CA LEU A 74 6.72 4.73 -3.66
C LEU A 74 6.32 5.97 -4.48
N ASP A 75 7.06 6.31 -5.53
CA ASP A 75 6.70 7.40 -6.44
C ASP A 75 5.40 7.09 -7.19
N GLN A 76 5.21 5.85 -7.63
CA GLN A 76 3.97 5.43 -8.27
C GLN A 76 2.79 5.43 -7.28
N PHE A 77 3.01 4.98 -6.04
CA PHE A 77 1.98 4.98 -5.00
C PHE A 77 1.50 6.40 -4.66
N VAL A 78 2.43 7.36 -4.61
CA VAL A 78 2.09 8.79 -4.45
C VAL A 78 1.28 9.30 -5.64
N LYS A 79 1.63 8.93 -6.88
CA LYS A 79 0.87 9.33 -8.08
C LYS A 79 -0.57 8.80 -8.05
N TRP A 80 -0.77 7.56 -7.61
CA TRP A 80 -2.10 7.02 -7.38
C TRP A 80 -2.82 7.69 -6.21
N GLY A 81 -2.09 8.24 -5.23
CA GLY A 81 -2.68 8.87 -4.05
C GLY A 81 -2.90 7.90 -2.89
N VAL A 82 -2.07 6.87 -2.82
CA VAL A 82 -2.01 5.91 -1.69
C VAL A 82 -1.56 6.65 -0.42
N ALA A 83 -2.21 6.35 0.71
CA ALA A 83 -1.95 7.01 1.99
C ALA A 83 -0.80 6.39 2.79
N GLY A 84 -0.42 5.15 2.48
CA GLY A 84 0.59 4.41 3.23
C GLY A 84 0.81 2.99 2.72
N ILE A 85 1.77 2.32 3.35
CA ILE A 85 2.14 0.94 3.05
C ILE A 85 2.11 0.07 4.30
N LYS A 86 1.79 -1.21 4.13
CA LYS A 86 1.97 -2.28 5.11
C LYS A 86 3.03 -3.24 4.59
N VAL A 87 4.21 -3.26 5.19
CA VAL A 87 5.38 -4.01 4.71
C VAL A 87 5.52 -5.29 5.53
N ASP A 88 5.69 -6.42 4.86
CA ASP A 88 5.58 -7.75 5.49
C ASP A 88 6.75 -8.69 5.16
N PHE A 89 6.87 -9.75 5.94
CA PHE A 89 7.77 -10.90 5.79
C PHE A 89 9.27 -10.63 5.99
N MET A 90 9.66 -9.62 6.77
CA MET A 90 11.07 -9.33 7.06
C MET A 90 11.74 -10.47 7.85
N GLN A 91 11.06 -10.97 8.89
CA GLN A 91 11.42 -12.17 9.68
C GLN A 91 12.89 -12.20 10.13
N ARG A 92 13.48 -11.01 10.33
CA ARG A 92 14.90 -10.78 10.63
C ARG A 92 15.03 -9.57 11.54
N ASP A 93 16.02 -9.60 12.42
CA ASP A 93 16.36 -8.52 13.35
C ASP A 93 17.87 -8.17 13.33
N ASP A 94 18.61 -8.71 12.36
CA ASP A 94 20.01 -8.37 12.15
C ASP A 94 20.18 -6.92 11.67
N GLN A 95 21.43 -6.43 11.72
CA GLN A 95 21.74 -5.03 11.45
C GLN A 95 21.26 -4.56 10.07
N GLU A 96 21.29 -5.42 9.04
CA GLU A 96 20.81 -5.04 7.72
C GLU A 96 19.29 -4.80 7.73
N MET A 97 18.54 -5.67 8.41
CA MET A 97 17.09 -5.53 8.50
C MET A 97 16.69 -4.33 9.36
N VAL A 98 17.41 -4.06 10.45
CA VAL A 98 17.22 -2.83 11.24
C VAL A 98 17.44 -1.59 10.37
N ASN A 99 18.50 -1.57 9.55
CA ASN A 99 18.75 -0.48 8.61
C ASN A 99 17.65 -0.36 7.54
N PHE A 100 17.08 -1.48 7.08
CA PHE A 100 15.93 -1.49 6.17
C PHE A 100 14.71 -0.78 6.78
N TYR A 101 14.31 -1.10 8.01
CA TYR A 101 13.18 -0.42 8.68
C TYR A 101 13.37 1.11 8.70
N TRP A 102 14.56 1.58 9.06
CA TRP A 102 14.88 3.02 9.06
C TRP A 102 14.84 3.62 7.67
N LYS A 103 15.38 2.91 6.65
CA LYS A 103 15.34 3.35 5.26
C LYS A 103 13.89 3.51 4.76
N ILE A 104 13.04 2.51 4.99
CA ILE A 104 11.64 2.56 4.57
C ILE A 104 10.88 3.68 5.28
N ALA A 105 11.04 3.81 6.60
CA ALA A 105 10.40 4.89 7.35
C ALA A 105 10.82 6.28 6.83
N ALA A 106 12.10 6.48 6.52
CA ALA A 106 12.60 7.73 5.96
C ALA A 106 12.05 8.02 4.55
N GLU A 107 12.06 7.03 3.65
CA GLU A 107 11.56 7.20 2.28
C GLU A 107 10.05 7.43 2.20
N ALA A 108 9.27 6.74 3.05
CA ALA A 108 7.84 6.96 3.17
C ALA A 108 7.53 8.34 3.78
N ALA A 109 8.28 8.77 4.79
CA ALA A 109 8.10 10.09 5.41
C ALA A 109 8.35 11.24 4.42
N LYS A 110 9.36 11.15 3.55
CA LYS A 110 9.60 12.13 2.46
C LYS A 110 8.38 12.32 1.57
N ARG A 111 7.59 11.26 1.40
CA ARG A 111 6.39 11.19 0.55
C ARG A 111 5.09 11.33 1.35
N LYS A 112 5.16 11.58 2.65
CA LYS A 112 4.02 11.69 3.58
C LYS A 112 3.14 10.44 3.61
N MET A 113 3.75 9.28 3.52
CA MET A 113 3.08 7.98 3.59
C MET A 113 3.21 7.38 5.00
N LEU A 114 2.13 6.78 5.50
CA LEU A 114 2.17 5.93 6.71
C LEU A 114 2.92 4.63 6.41
N VAL A 115 3.51 4.03 7.45
CA VAL A 115 4.14 2.71 7.36
C VAL A 115 3.65 1.86 8.52
N ASP A 116 3.16 0.67 8.18
CA ASP A 116 2.88 -0.43 9.10
C ASP A 116 3.89 -1.56 8.79
N PHE A 117 4.57 -2.09 9.80
CA PHE A 117 5.54 -3.17 9.64
C PHE A 117 5.01 -4.43 10.31
N HIS A 118 4.95 -5.54 9.57
CA HIS A 118 4.43 -6.82 10.02
C HIS A 118 5.53 -7.88 10.19
#